data_AF-A0A2R6LWG7-F1
#
_entry.id   AF-A0A2R6LWG7-F1
#
_cell.length_a   1.000
_cell.length_b   1.000
_cell.length_c   1.000
_cell.angle_alpha   90.00
_cell.angle_beta   90.00
_cell.angle_gamma   90.00
#
_symmetry.space_group_name_H-M   'P 1'
#
loop_
_entity.id
_entity.type
_entity.pdbx_description
1 polymer ?
#
loop_
_entity_poly.entity_id
_entity_poly.type
_entity_poly.pdbx_seq_one_letter_code
_entity_poly.pdbx_strand_id
1 'polypeptide(L)' 'MTTPVFDKETWLDISVNVVPLAIIAFFVALFAFASPWAVAGLPSVVGFALLVVPFLGLAVLTYYAAALIESAEE' A
#
# COMPACT_ATOMS: atom_id res chain seq x y z
N MET A 1 18.06 -0.35 29.21
CA MET A 1 16.78 -0.15 28.52
C MET A 1 17.08 -0.41 27.05
N THR A 2 16.61 -1.52 26.50
CA THR A 2 16.75 -1.79 25.07
C THR A 2 15.79 -0.86 24.35
N THR A 3 16.30 0.24 23.79
CA THR A 3 15.48 1.13 22.96
C THR A 3 15.05 0.33 21.74
N PRO A 4 13.74 0.15 21.48
CA PRO A 4 13.30 -0.53 20.28
C PRO A 4 13.77 0.29 19.07
N VAL A 5 14.26 -0.39 18.04
CA VAL A 5 14.70 0.21 16.76
C VAL A 5 13.56 0.95 16.03
N PHE A 6 12.32 0.76 16.48
CA PHE A 6 11.15 1.50 16.01
C PHE A 6 10.26 1.87 17.18
N ASP A 7 10.01 3.16 17.36
CA ASP A 7 9.05 3.66 18.34
C ASP A 7 7.61 3.29 17.97
N LYS A 8 6.72 3.31 18.97
CA LYS A 8 5.32 2.89 18.83
C LYS A 8 4.55 3.76 17.83
N GLU A 9 4.95 5.03 17.68
CA GLU A 9 4.39 5.98 16.71
C GLU A 9 4.84 5.63 15.28
N THR A 10 6.12 5.34 15.06
CA THR A 10 6.64 4.86 13.77
C THR A 10 5.94 3.58 13.30
N TRP A 11 5.69 2.64 14.21
CA TRP A 11 4.89 1.46 13.93
C TRP A 11 3.45 1.78 13.55
N LEU A 12 2.83 2.79 14.19
CA LEU A 12 1.47 3.22 13.88
C LEU A 12 1.40 3.84 12.48
N ASP A 13 2.34 4.72 12.14
CA ASP A 13 2.38 5.42 10.84
C ASP A 13 2.58 4.46 9.66
N ILE A 14 3.51 3.51 9.81
CA ILE A 14 3.73 2.47 8.79
C ILE A 14 2.49 1.59 8.66
N SER A 15 1.88 1.19 9.77
CA SER A 15 0.69 0.32 9.77
C SER A 15 -0.51 0.98 9.10
N VAL A 16 -0.73 2.29 9.33
CA VAL A 16 -1.81 3.06 8.71
C VAL A 16 -1.71 3.07 7.18
N ASN A 17 -0.50 2.98 6.60
CA ASN A 17 -0.31 2.87 5.15
C ASN A 17 -0.26 1.42 4.63
N VAL A 18 0.31 0.49 5.40
CA VAL A 18 0.43 -0.93 5.02
C VAL A 18 -0.93 -1.63 4.97
N VAL A 19 -1.86 -1.30 5.87
CA VAL A 19 -3.19 -1.91 5.88
C VAL A 19 -3.96 -1.62 4.58
N PRO A 20 -4.10 -0.35 4.13
CA PRO A 20 -4.66 -0.03 2.83
C PRO A 20 -3.97 -0.76 1.66
N LEU A 21 -2.64 -0.83 1.65
CA LEU A 21 -1.88 -1.54 0.62
C LEU A 21 -2.24 -3.02 0.54
N ALA A 22 -2.33 -3.69 1.69
CA ALA A 22 -2.71 -5.10 1.77
C ALA A 22 -4.13 -5.35 1.25
N ILE A 23 -5.08 -4.47 1.61
CA ILE A 23 -6.47 -4.56 1.14
C ILE A 23 -6.53 -4.41 -0.38
N ILE A 24 -5.84 -3.41 -0.94
CA ILE A 24 -5.85 -3.19 -2.39
C ILE A 24 -5.18 -4.36 -3.13
N ALA A 25 -4.02 -4.84 -2.64
CA ALA A 25 -3.34 -6.00 -3.21
C ALA A 25 -4.24 -7.25 -3.21
N PHE A 26 -4.97 -7.48 -2.12
CA PHE A 26 -5.94 -8.56 -2.02
C PHE A 26 -7.03 -8.45 -3.10
N PHE A 27 -7.66 -7.28 -3.26
CA PHE A 27 -8.71 -7.12 -4.27
C PHE A 27 -8.19 -7.21 -5.71
N VAL A 28 -7.00 -6.67 -5.99
CA VAL A 28 -6.34 -6.83 -7.29
C VAL A 28 -6.13 -8.31 -7.59
N ALA A 29 -5.57 -9.07 -6.65
CA ALA A 29 -5.38 -10.51 -6.81
C ALA A 29 -6.71 -11.24 -6.98
N LEU A 30 -7.69 -10.96 -6.11
CA LEU A 30 -9.01 -11.56 -6.15
C LEU A 30 -9.66 -11.37 -7.53
N PHE A 31 -9.66 -10.15 -8.08
CA PHE A 31 -10.27 -9.90 -9.38
C PHE A 31 -9.48 -10.50 -10.54
N ALA A 32 -8.14 -10.49 -10.46
CA ALA A 32 -7.29 -11.10 -11.47
C ALA A 32 -7.49 -12.63 -11.55
N PHE A 33 -7.67 -13.32 -10.42
CA PHE A 33 -7.78 -14.78 -10.38
C PHE A 33 -9.23 -15.28 -10.42
N ALA A 34 -10.18 -14.60 -9.81
CA ALA A 34 -11.57 -15.05 -9.76
C ALA A 34 -12.33 -14.77 -11.07
N SER A 35 -11.90 -13.78 -11.86
CA SER A 35 -12.53 -13.47 -13.15
C SER A 35 -11.56 -12.89 -14.19
N PRO A 36 -10.59 -13.69 -14.66
CA PRO A 36 -9.54 -13.22 -15.57
C PRO A 36 -10.07 -12.71 -16.93
N TRP A 37 -11.25 -13.15 -17.36
CA TRP A 37 -11.87 -12.77 -18.64
C TRP A 37 -12.88 -11.61 -18.51
N ALA A 38 -13.17 -11.13 -17.28
CA ALA A 38 -14.01 -9.94 -17.05
C ALA A 38 -13.23 -8.63 -17.21
N VAL A 39 -11.94 -8.71 -17.53
CA VAL A 39 -11.09 -7.55 -17.85
C VAL A 39 -11.29 -7.13 -19.32
N ALA A 40 -12.54 -6.92 -19.72
CA ALA A 40 -12.90 -6.54 -21.07
C ALA A 40 -13.57 -5.15 -21.10
N GLY A 41 -12.95 -4.23 -21.83
CA GLY A 41 -13.50 -2.89 -22.09
C GLY A 41 -13.06 -1.80 -21.11
N LEU A 42 -13.54 -0.59 -21.37
CA LEU A 42 -13.18 0.61 -20.60
C LEU A 42 -13.50 0.51 -19.10
N PRO A 43 -14.67 -0.02 -18.67
CA PRO A 43 -15.02 -0.07 -17.25
C PRO A 43 -14.07 -0.90 -16.41
N SER A 44 -13.61 -2.06 -16.91
CA SER A 44 -12.66 -2.90 -16.18
C SER A 44 -11.29 -2.24 -16.08
N VAL A 45 -10.82 -1.59 -17.16
CA VAL A 45 -9.55 -0.85 -17.16
C VAL A 45 -9.59 0.27 -16.13
N VAL A 46 -10.68 1.04 -16.09
CA VAL A 46 -10.86 2.11 -15.09
C VAL A 46 -10.92 1.54 -13.68
N GLY A 47 -11.64 0.44 -13.46
CA GLY A 47 -11.71 -0.24 -12.17
C GLY A 47 -10.34 -0.68 -11.65
N PHE A 48 -9.53 -1.31 -12.49
CA PHE A 48 -8.15 -1.69 -12.13
C PHE A 48 -7.26 -0.46 -11.93
N ALA A 49 -7.39 0.59 -12.74
CA ALA A 49 -6.64 1.83 -12.56
C ALA A 49 -6.95 2.48 -11.20
N LEU A 50 -8.22 2.47 -10.77
CA LEU A 50 -8.64 2.95 -9.45
C LEU A 50 -8.09 2.12 -8.28
N LEU A 51 -7.57 0.92 -8.52
CA LEU A 51 -6.87 0.12 -7.51
C LEU A 51 -5.35 0.32 -7.60
N VAL A 52 -4.79 0.19 -8.80
CA VAL A 52 -3.34 0.22 -9.02
C VAL A 52 -2.75 1.61 -8.74
N VAL A 53 -3.43 2.69 -9.15
CA VAL A 53 -2.94 4.06 -8.92
C VAL A 53 -2.79 4.38 -7.42
N PRO A 54 -3.82 4.22 -6.56
CA PRO A 54 -3.64 4.45 -5.13
C PRO A 54 -2.69 3.44 -4.50
N PHE A 55 -2.62 2.19 -4.97
CA PHE A 55 -1.61 1.23 -4.48
C PHE A 55 -0.18 1.75 -4.68
N LEU A 56 0.16 2.17 -5.89
CA LEU A 56 1.48 2.72 -6.19
C LEU A 56 1.72 4.02 -5.44
N GLY A 57 0.74 4.92 -5.40
CA GLY A 57 0.84 6.18 -4.66
C GLY A 57 1.12 5.96 -3.17
N LEU A 58 0.36 5.07 -2.53
CA LEU A 58 0.57 4.72 -1.13
C LEU A 58 1.89 4.00 -0.89
N ALA A 59 2.33 3.11 -1.79
CA ALA A 59 3.62 2.44 -1.65
C ALA A 59 4.78 3.45 -1.68
N VAL A 60 4.71 4.41 -2.60
CA VAL A 60 5.68 5.51 -2.70
C VAL A 60 5.64 6.39 -1.45
N LEU A 61 4.46 6.80 -0.99
CA LEU A 61 4.32 7.60 0.23
C LEU A 61 4.83 6.85 1.47
N THR A 62 4.57 5.55 1.57
CA THR A 62 5.05 4.71 2.69
C THR A 62 6.57 4.64 2.70
N TYR A 63 7.19 4.46 1.52
CA TYR A 63 8.64 4.43 1.39
C TYR A 63 9.26 5.76 1.83
N TYR A 64 8.73 6.89 1.35
CA TYR A 64 9.24 8.20 1.75
C TYR A 64 8.97 8.51 3.23
N ALA A 65 7.82 8.12 3.78
CA ALA A 65 7.56 8.25 5.20
C ALA A 65 8.59 7.49 6.04
N ALA A 66 8.88 6.23 5.67
CA ALA A 66 9.89 5.43 6.36
C ALA A 66 11.28 6.06 6.28
N ALA A 67 11.70 6.51 5.10
CA ALA A 67 13.00 7.15 4.90
C ALA A 67 13.12 8.47 5.67
N LEU A 68 12.05 9.27 5.74
CA LEU A 68 12.03 10.51 6.51
C LEU A 68 12.13 10.25 8.01
N ILE A 69 11.44 9.22 8.51
CA ILE A 69 11.50 8.84 9.94
C ILE A 69 12.92 8.38 10.31
N GLU A 70 13.55 7.53 9.50
CA GLU A 70 14.94 7.10 9.72
C GLU A 70 15.90 8.30 9.78
N SER A 71 15.75 9.27 8.87
CA SER A 71 16.58 10.48 8.85
C SER A 71 16.32 11.47 9.98
N ALA A 72 15.17 11.39 10.65
CA ALA A 72 14.80 12.27 11.76
C ALA A 72 15.26 11.73 13.12
N GLU A 73 15.56 10.43 13.20
CA GLU A 73 16.09 9.77 14.39
C GLU A 73 17.63 9.80 14.48
N GLU A 74 18.35 10.03 13.37
CA GLU A 74 19.81 10.30 13.32
C GLU A 74 20.18 11.75 13.69
#